data_AF-A0A4R4UKG4-F1
#
_entry.id   AF-A0A4R4UKG4-F1
#
_cell.length_a   1.000
_cell.length_b   1.000
_cell.length_c   1.000
_cell.angle_alpha   90.00
_cell.angle_beta   90.00
_cell.angle_gamma   90.00
#
_symmetry.space_group_name_H-M   'P 1'
#
loop_
_entity.id
_entity.type
_entity.pdbx_description
1 polymer ?
#
loop_
_entity_poly.entity_id
_entity_poly.type
_entity_poly.pdbx_seq_one_letter_code
_entity_poly.pdbx_strand_id
1 'polypeptide(L)'
;MALGGDALRAGEMLRIWQAGRCAVCGKQGLYLVKDHDHETWLVRGLLCRSCNVMEGMDSDESGCFADYRRRHPTVILGVRLEYAGPLFGAEDPLLPEPRKEAAGT
;
A
#
# COMPACT_ATOMS: atom_id res chain seq x y z
N MET A 1 9.73 18.57 14.54
CA MET A 1 8.81 17.58 13.95
C MET A 1 8.29 18.17 12.64
N ALA A 2 8.89 17.80 11.52
CA ALA A 2 8.52 18.26 10.18
C ALA A 2 8.35 17.06 9.22
N LEU A 3 7.73 15.97 9.72
CA LEU A 3 7.62 14.70 9.00
C LEU A 3 6.45 14.63 8.02
N GLY A 4 5.51 15.60 8.07
CA GLY A 4 4.28 15.55 7.26
C GLY A 4 4.46 15.89 5.78
N GLY A 5 5.37 16.81 5.43
CA GLY A 5 5.53 17.30 4.06
C GLY A 5 6.18 16.28 3.12
N ASP A 6 7.17 15.55 3.61
CA ASP A 6 7.91 14.58 2.79
C ASP A 6 7.12 13.28 2.60
N ALA A 7 6.37 12.86 3.62
CA ALA A 7 5.45 11.71 3.52
C ALA A 7 4.33 11.96 2.51
N LEU A 8 3.75 13.16 2.48
CA LEU A 8 2.72 13.54 1.50
C LEU A 8 3.25 13.44 0.06
N ARG A 9 4.46 13.98 -0.19
CA ARG A 9 5.11 13.91 -1.51
C ARG A 9 5.43 12.47 -1.91
N ALA A 10 6.02 11.69 -1.02
CA ALA A 10 6.33 10.28 -1.28
C ALA A 10 5.07 9.48 -1.65
N GLY A 11 3.96 9.75 -0.96
CA GLY A 11 2.68 9.11 -1.24
C GLY A 11 2.06 9.52 -2.58
N GLU A 12 2.20 10.79 -2.94
CA GLU A 12 1.81 11.28 -4.26
C GLU A 12 2.65 10.65 -5.38
N MET A 13 3.98 10.58 -5.21
CA MET A 13 4.89 9.89 -6.14
C MET A 13 4.47 8.44 -6.37
N LEU A 14 4.15 7.71 -5.29
CA LEU A 14 3.67 6.33 -5.37
C LEU A 14 2.41 6.21 -6.23
N ARG A 15 1.40 7.06 -5.98
CA ARG A 15 0.14 7.05 -6.73
C ARG A 15 0.33 7.39 -8.20
N ILE A 16 1.13 8.42 -8.50
CA ILE A 16 1.42 8.83 -9.87
C ILE A 16 2.16 7.72 -10.62
N TRP A 17 3.19 7.12 -10.00
CA TRP A 17 3.97 6.07 -10.65
C TRP A 17 3.15 4.81 -10.92
N GLN A 18 2.32 4.38 -9.95
CA GLN A 18 1.42 3.25 -10.15
C GLN A 18 0.28 3.56 -11.11
N ALA A 19 -0.11 4.83 -11.26
CA ALA A 19 -1.15 5.31 -12.18
C ALA A 19 -2.42 4.43 -12.14
N GLY A 20 -2.91 4.16 -10.93
CA GLY A 20 -4.13 3.36 -10.72
C GLY A 20 -3.99 1.86 -11.02
N ARG A 21 -2.77 1.33 -11.23
CA ARG A 21 -2.52 -0.11 -11.40
C ARG A 21 -2.20 -0.78 -10.07
N CYS A 22 -2.70 -2.00 -9.90
CA CYS A 22 -2.20 -2.91 -8.87
C CYS A 22 -0.71 -3.22 -9.11
N ALA A 23 0.13 -3.10 -8.08
CA ALA A 23 1.57 -3.34 -8.21
C ALA A 23 1.94 -4.81 -8.52
N VAL A 24 1.04 -5.76 -8.21
CA VAL A 24 1.26 -7.19 -8.50
C VAL A 24 0.68 -7.58 -9.85
N CYS A 25 -0.63 -7.40 -10.08
CA CYS A 25 -1.28 -7.90 -11.30
C CYS A 25 -1.38 -6.89 -12.45
N GLY A 26 -1.00 -5.63 -12.23
CA GLY A 26 -1.00 -4.57 -13.25
C GLY A 26 -2.37 -4.05 -13.70
N LYS A 27 -3.48 -4.65 -13.24
CA LYS A 27 -4.85 -4.27 -13.63
C LYS A 27 -5.23 -2.87 -13.10
N GLN A 28 -6.02 -2.15 -13.90
CA GLN A 28 -6.58 -0.82 -13.59
C GLN A 28 -8.09 -0.90 -13.32
N GLY A 29 -8.68 0.21 -12.86
CA GLY A 29 -10.11 0.32 -12.60
C GLY A 29 -10.58 -0.48 -11.38
N LEU A 30 -9.64 -0.97 -10.57
CA LEU A 30 -9.91 -1.70 -9.33
C LEU A 30 -9.74 -0.76 -8.15
N TYR A 31 -10.50 -1.03 -7.09
CA TYR A 31 -10.23 -0.41 -5.80
C TYR A 31 -8.88 -0.89 -5.27
N LEU A 32 -7.99 0.05 -4.98
CA LEU A 32 -6.64 -0.22 -4.49
C LEU A 32 -6.55 0.08 -2.99
N VAL A 33 -5.78 -0.74 -2.28
CA VAL A 33 -5.47 -0.63 -0.86
C VAL A 33 -3.95 -0.52 -0.68
N LYS A 34 -3.51 0.09 0.42
CA LYS A 34 -2.10 0.14 0.81
C LYS A 34 -1.68 -1.21 1.36
N ASP A 35 -0.72 -1.81 0.70
CA ASP A 35 0.02 -2.94 1.22
C ASP A 35 1.27 -2.46 1.95
N HIS A 36 1.60 -3.10 3.06
CA HIS A 36 2.72 -2.73 3.91
C HIS A 36 3.38 -3.96 4.51
N ASP A 37 4.66 -3.81 4.81
CA ASP A 37 5.42 -4.81 5.53
C ASP A 37 4.99 -4.81 7.01
N HIS A 38 4.61 -5.98 7.54
CA HIS A 38 4.05 -6.10 8.89
C HIS A 38 5.11 -6.04 10.01
N GLU A 39 6.41 -6.11 9.69
CA GLU A 39 7.48 -5.99 10.68
C GLU A 39 7.92 -4.53 10.83
N THR A 40 8.07 -3.84 9.70
CA THR A 40 8.61 -2.48 9.61
C THR A 40 7.53 -1.40 9.52
N TRP A 41 6.29 -1.79 9.25
CA TRP A 41 5.16 -0.90 8.96
C TRP A 41 5.39 0.03 7.78
N LEU A 42 6.31 -0.31 6.87
CA LEU A 42 6.58 0.48 5.67
C LEU A 42 5.65 0.06 4.54
N VAL A 43 5.04 1.04 3.89
CA VAL A 43 4.22 0.82 2.69
C VAL A 43 5.11 0.27 1.58
N ARG A 44 4.68 -0.85 0.98
CA ARG A 44 5.35 -1.47 -0.16
C ARG A 44 4.78 -0.91 -1.46
N GLY A 45 3.45 -0.82 -1.56
CA GLY A 45 2.74 -0.30 -2.73
C GLY A 45 1.23 -0.34 -2.60
N LEU A 46 0.52 -0.08 -3.70
CA LEU A 46 -0.92 -0.18 -3.79
C LEU A 46 -1.34 -1.46 -4.53
N LEU A 47 -2.18 -2.27 -3.90
CA LEU A 47 -2.65 -3.54 -4.45
C LEU A 47 -4.16 -3.52 -4.60
N CYS A 48 -4.71 -4.26 -5.57
CA CYS A 48 -6.14 -4.54 -5.54
C CYS A 48 -6.45 -5.48 -4.35
N ARG A 49 -7.68 -5.44 -3.83
CA ARG A 49 -8.07 -6.25 -2.66
C ARG A 49 -7.71 -7.74 -2.81
N SER A 50 -7.93 -8.32 -3.99
CA SER A 50 -7.60 -9.73 -4.24
C SER A 50 -6.10 -10.02 -4.13
N CYS A 51 -5.24 -9.22 -4.77
CA CYS A 51 -3.79 -9.38 -4.66
C CYS A 51 -3.31 -9.12 -3.22
N ASN A 52 -3.89 -8.15 -2.50
CA ASN A 52 -3.52 -7.87 -1.12
C ASN A 52 -3.84 -9.03 -0.19
N VAL A 53 -5.00 -9.67 -0.34
CA VAL A 53 -5.37 -10.86 0.45
C VAL A 53 -4.44 -12.02 0.11
N MET A 54 -4.16 -12.25 -1.18
CA MET A 54 -3.25 -13.32 -1.59
C MET A 54 -1.82 -13.10 -1.08
N GLU A 55 -1.32 -11.86 -1.13
CA GLU A 55 0.02 -11.53 -0.59
C GLU A 55 0.11 -11.89 0.90
N GLY A 56 -0.90 -11.51 1.70
CA GLY A 56 -0.90 -11.81 3.14
C GLY A 56 -1.03 -13.30 3.48
N MET A 57 -1.41 -14.13 2.50
CA MET A 57 -1.51 -15.60 2.64
C MET A 57 -0.30 -16.31 2.02
N ASP A 58 0.53 -15.60 1.25
CA ASP A 58 1.65 -16.16 0.50
C ASP A 58 2.91 -16.18 1.37
N SER A 59 3.38 -17.37 1.72
CA SER A 59 4.63 -17.59 2.47
C SER A 59 5.79 -18.02 1.57
N ASP A 60 5.62 -17.99 0.24
CA ASP A 60 6.60 -18.53 -0.68
C ASP A 60 7.72 -17.52 -0.97
N GLU A 61 8.96 -17.99 -0.98
CA GLU A 61 10.13 -17.15 -1.30
C GLU A 61 10.38 -17.00 -2.82
N SER A 62 9.44 -17.50 -3.64
CA SER A 62 9.50 -17.44 -5.09
C SER A 62 8.16 -17.04 -5.70
N GLY A 63 8.16 -16.64 -6.97
CA GLY A 63 6.97 -16.18 -7.67
C GLY A 63 6.69 -14.70 -7.50
N CYS A 64 5.52 -14.26 -7.96
CA CYS A 64 5.24 -12.84 -8.13
C CYS A 64 5.16 -12.06 -6.81
N PHE A 65 4.72 -12.69 -5.70
CA PHE A 65 4.67 -12.05 -4.40
C PHE A 65 6.07 -11.90 -3.79
N ALA A 66 6.94 -12.90 -3.95
CA ALA A 66 8.34 -12.77 -3.57
C ALA A 66 9.05 -11.66 -4.37
N ASP A 67 8.83 -11.58 -5.69
CA ASP A 67 9.36 -10.50 -6.53
C ASP A 67 8.83 -9.14 -6.10
N TYR A 68 7.55 -9.05 -5.78
CA TYR A 68 6.92 -7.85 -5.25
C TYR A 68 7.54 -7.45 -3.90
N ARG A 69 7.70 -8.37 -2.93
CA ARG A 69 8.38 -8.10 -1.65
C ARG A 69 9.81 -7.61 -1.84
N ARG A 70 10.54 -8.10 -2.85
CA ARG A 70 11.93 -7.69 -3.13
C ARG A 70 12.06 -6.36 -3.87
N ARG A 71 11.14 -6.05 -4.79
CA ARG A 71 11.21 -4.88 -5.69
C ARG A 71 9.90 -4.12 -5.71
N HIS A 72 9.35 -3.84 -4.54
CA HIS A 72 8.09 -3.12 -4.42
C HIS A 72 8.22 -1.65 -4.86
N PRO A 73 7.11 -0.99 -5.24
CA PRO A 73 7.09 0.37 -5.76
C PRO A 73 7.86 1.40 -4.93
N THR A 74 7.75 1.38 -3.60
CA THR A 74 8.45 2.36 -2.76
C THR A 74 9.97 2.18 -2.77
N VAL A 75 10.47 0.95 -2.92
CA VAL A 75 11.90 0.67 -3.17
C VAL A 75 12.32 1.17 -4.55
N ILE A 76 11.53 0.91 -5.59
CA ILE A 76 11.83 1.38 -6.95
C ILE A 76 11.93 2.91 -7.00
N LEU A 77 11.03 3.60 -6.29
CA LEU A 77 10.99 5.06 -6.24
C LEU A 77 12.02 5.67 -5.28
N GLY A 78 12.67 4.87 -4.44
CA GLY A 78 13.60 5.35 -3.42
C GLY A 78 12.91 6.19 -2.34
N VAL A 79 11.63 5.92 -2.05
CA VAL A 79 10.85 6.66 -1.04
C VAL A 79 10.52 5.78 0.15
N ARG A 80 10.33 6.40 1.32
CA ARG A 80 9.90 5.71 2.55
C ARG A 80 8.56 6.29 2.99
N LEU A 81 7.61 5.40 3.24
CA LEU A 81 6.25 5.74 3.65
C LEU A 81 5.87 4.83 4.81
N GLU A 82 5.53 5.43 5.95
CA GLU A 82 4.99 4.70 7.08
C GLU A 82 3.51 4.44 6.88
N TYR A 83 3.06 3.26 7.29
CA TYR A 83 1.67 2.87 7.28
C TYR A 83 0.95 3.50 8.48
N ALA A 84 0.25 4.61 8.25
CA ALA A 84 -0.60 5.28 9.23
C ALA A 84 -1.98 4.61 9.28
N GLY A 85 -2.06 3.39 9.81
CA GLY A 85 -3.32 2.68 10.00
C GLY A 85 -4.06 3.08 11.29
N PRO A 86 -5.28 2.53 11.53
CA PRO A 86 -6.12 2.86 12.69
C PRO A 86 -5.49 2.55 14.06
N LEU A 87 -4.41 1.77 14.11
CA LEU A 87 -3.64 1.54 15.35
C LEU A 87 -2.86 2.77 15.82
N PHE A 88 -2.61 3.76 14.94
CA PHE A 88 -1.88 4.99 15.26
C PHE A 88 -2.77 6.24 15.35
N GLY A 89 -4.11 6.10 15.26
CA GLY A 89 -5.05 7.21 15.40
C GLY A 89 -4.91 8.33 14.34
N ALA A 90 -4.20 8.05 13.24
CA ALA A 90 -3.97 9.01 12.18
C ALA A 90 -4.90 8.71 10.99
N GLU A 91 -5.65 9.73 10.55
CA GLU A 91 -6.36 9.67 9.27
C GLU A 91 -5.31 9.61 8.16
N ASP A 92 -5.43 8.64 7.25
CA ASP A 92 -4.55 8.55 6.08
C ASP A 92 -5.04 9.50 4.99
N PRO A 93 -4.36 10.65 4.76
CA PRO A 93 -4.83 11.64 3.80
C PRO A 93 -4.66 11.16 2.35
N LEU A 94 -4.00 10.01 2.14
CA LEU A 94 -3.65 9.52 0.80
C LEU A 94 -4.57 8.43 0.28
N LEU A 95 -5.24 7.71 1.17
CA LEU A 95 -6.34 6.82 0.88
C LEU A 95 -7.30 6.93 2.06
N PRO A 96 -8.40 7.68 1.95
CA PRO A 96 -9.40 7.64 2.99
C PRO A 96 -9.81 6.18 3.16
N GLU A 97 -9.69 5.66 4.39
CA GLU A 97 -10.25 4.37 4.77
C GLU A 97 -11.66 4.28 4.19
N PRO A 98 -12.08 3.13 3.61
CA PRO A 98 -13.49 2.98 3.30
C PRO A 98 -14.23 3.29 4.60
N ARG A 99 -15.17 4.25 4.56
CA ARG A 99 -16.11 4.41 5.67
C ARG A 99 -16.59 3.00 5.95
N LYS A 100 -16.39 2.51 7.17
CA LYS A 100 -17.09 1.33 7.63
C LYS A 100 -18.56 1.66 7.43
N GLU A 101 -19.14 1.25 6.30
CA GLU A 101 -20.57 1.13 6.19
C GLU A 101 -20.92 0.25 7.37
N ALA A 102 -21.67 0.83 8.30
CA ALA A 102 -22.16 0.12 9.46
C ALA A 102 -22.67 -1.22 8.97
N ALA A 103 -22.09 -2.31 9.49
CA ALA A 103 -22.66 -3.62 9.33
C ALA A 103 -24.06 -3.56 9.97
N GLY A 104 -25.04 -3.18 9.16
CA GLY A 104 -26.44 -3.16 9.50
C GLY A 104 -27.00 -4.54 9.21
N THR A 105 -27.13 -5.33 10.26
CA THR A 105 -28.25 -6.23 10.51
C THR A 105 -28.30 -6.51 12.00
#